data_AF-A0A0M1N0P1-F1
#
_entry.id   AF-A0A0M1N0P1-F1
#
_cell.length_a   1.000
_cell.length_b   1.000
_cell.length_c   1.000
_cell.angle_alpha   90.00
_cell.angle_beta   90.00
_cell.angle_gamma   90.00
#
_symmetry.space_group_name_H-M   'P 1'
#
loop_
_entity.id
_entity.type
_entity.pdbx_description
1 polymer ?
#
loop_
_entity_poly.entity_id
_entity_poly.type
_entity_poly.pdbx_seq_one_letter_code
_entity_poly.pdbx_strand_id
1 'polypeptide(L)'
;MNLLKVNNLHTYFSTDNGLVKVVQGVSFELNKNESLGIIGESGSGKTQIVMSILQLLKENQTIYEGQIIFKDQIISNFNDREMQKIRGDKIAMIFQDPVAGLNPVLKIKNKLWKF
;
A
#
# COMPACT_ATOMS: atom_id res chain seq x y z
N MET A 1 15.61 15.06 4.44
CA MET A 1 14.42 15.18 3.56
C MET A 1 13.63 13.90 3.68
N ASN A 2 12.37 14.02 4.08
CA ASN A 2 11.46 12.89 4.27
C ASN A 2 11.03 12.35 2.89
N LEU A 3 11.12 11.04 2.67
CA LEU A 3 10.74 10.39 1.43
C LEU A 3 9.26 9.97 1.46
N LEU A 4 8.83 9.40 2.58
CA LEU A 4 7.47 8.90 2.79
C LEU A 4 7.03 9.24 4.22
N LYS A 5 5.88 9.89 4.35
CA LYS A 5 5.22 10.15 5.62
C LYS A 5 3.83 9.54 5.62
N VAL A 6 3.54 8.73 6.62
CA VAL A 6 2.21 8.22 6.93
C VAL A 6 1.75 8.91 8.20
N ASN A 7 0.63 9.60 8.14
CA ASN A 7 0.12 10.39 9.26
C ASN A 7 -1.31 9.98 9.60
N ASN A 8 -1.50 9.51 10.83
CA ASN A 8 -2.76 9.05 11.40
C ASN A 8 -3.57 8.19 10.41
N LEU A 9 -2.95 7.16 9.83
CA LEU A 9 -3.59 6.29 8.83
C LEU A 9 -4.55 5.33 9.51
N HIS A 10 -5.79 5.33 9.02
CA HIS A 10 -6.78 4.31 9.36
C HIS A 10 -7.32 3.66 8.08
N THR A 11 -7.38 2.34 8.09
CA THR A 11 -7.83 1.56 6.95
C THR A 11 -8.74 0.46 7.42
N TYR A 12 -9.97 0.49 6.93
CA TYR A 12 -11.07 -0.36 7.39
C TYR A 12 -11.60 -1.22 6.25
N PHE A 13 -12.24 -2.32 6.62
CA PHE A 13 -13.00 -3.17 5.72
C PHE A 13 -14.49 -3.07 6.03
N SER A 14 -15.29 -2.83 5.00
CA SER A 14 -16.73 -2.99 5.06
C SER A 14 -17.07 -4.48 4.92
N THR A 15 -17.81 -5.01 5.87
CA THR A 15 -18.32 -6.39 5.87
C THR A 15 -19.80 -6.38 6.20
N ASP A 16 -20.51 -7.48 5.92
CA ASP A 16 -21.94 -7.60 6.24
C ASP A 16 -22.22 -7.47 7.75
N ASN A 17 -21.23 -7.78 8.59
CA ASN A 17 -21.29 -7.66 10.05
C ASN A 17 -20.79 -6.28 10.56
N GLY A 18 -20.53 -5.34 9.67
CA GLY A 18 -20.07 -3.99 9.99
C GLY A 18 -18.62 -3.69 9.60
N LEU A 19 -18.10 -2.59 10.14
CA LEU A 19 -16.74 -2.11 9.84
C LEU A 19 -15.69 -2.85 10.67
N VAL A 20 -14.74 -3.49 9.99
CA VAL A 20 -13.56 -4.11 10.63
C VAL A 20 -12.38 -3.14 10.56
N LYS A 21 -11.87 -2.74 11.73
CA LYS A 21 -10.79 -1.76 11.84
C LYS A 21 -9.41 -2.42 11.82
N VAL A 22 -8.78 -2.50 10.64
CA VAL A 22 -7.53 -3.26 10.48
C VAL A 22 -6.28 -2.41 10.69
N VAL A 23 -6.30 -1.13 10.30
CA VAL A 23 -5.24 -0.16 10.62
C VAL A 23 -5.89 0.99 11.40
N GLN A 24 -5.32 1.35 12.54
CA GLN A 24 -5.90 2.32 13.47
C GLN A 24 -4.82 3.31 13.94
N GLY A 25 -4.82 4.53 13.40
CA GLY A 25 -3.99 5.64 13.87
C GLY A 25 -2.49 5.51 13.62
N VAL A 26 -2.07 4.78 12.59
CA VAL A 26 -0.64 4.52 12.36
C VAL A 26 0.04 5.76 11.79
N SER A 27 1.14 6.17 12.42
CA SER A 27 1.98 7.29 11.98
C SER A 27 3.45 6.92 11.99
N PHE A 28 4.16 7.17 10.88
CA PHE A 28 5.60 6.99 10.78
C PHE A 28 6.17 7.76 9.59
N GLU A 29 7.49 7.92 9.60
CA GLU A 29 8.24 8.59 8.54
C GLU A 29 9.37 7.68 8.07
N LEU A 30 9.72 7.79 6.79
CA LEU A 30 10.86 7.12 6.18
C LEU A 30 11.64 8.17 5.40
N ASN A 31 12.90 8.38 5.77
CA ASN A 31 13.78 9.30 5.07
C ASN A 31 14.43 8.65 3.85
N LYS A 32 14.99 9.49 2.98
CA LYS A 32 15.83 9.00 1.89
C LYS A 32 17.04 8.25 2.46
N ASN A 33 17.36 7.11 1.86
CA ASN A 33 18.47 6.20 2.26
C ASN A 33 18.29 5.54 3.63
N GLU A 34 17.06 5.54 4.17
CA GLU A 34 16.72 4.82 5.40
C GLU A 34 16.08 3.48 5.07
N SER A 35 16.17 2.52 5.99
CA SER A 35 15.45 1.26 5.95
C SER A 35 14.52 1.18 7.16
N LEU A 36 13.22 1.00 6.90
CA LEU A 36 12.20 0.88 7.95
C LEU A 36 11.61 -0.54 7.94
N GLY A 37 11.59 -1.18 9.11
CA GLY A 37 10.97 -2.48 9.31
C GLY A 37 9.66 -2.35 10.08
N ILE A 38 8.60 -2.99 9.60
CA ILE A 38 7.33 -3.13 10.32
C ILE A 38 7.22 -4.58 10.81
N ILE A 39 7.20 -4.75 12.13
CA ILE A 39 7.21 -6.07 12.79
C ILE A 39 5.92 -6.24 13.62
N GLY A 40 5.45 -7.48 13.73
CA GLY A 40 4.25 -7.82 14.50
C GLY A 40 3.74 -9.21 14.15
N GLU A 41 2.73 -9.68 14.88
CA GLU A 41 2.13 -11.02 14.70
C GLU A 41 1.35 -11.17 13.39
N SER A 42 1.12 -12.41 12.95
CA SER A 42 0.27 -12.65 11.77
C SER A 42 -1.11 -11.99 11.96
N GLY A 43 -1.60 -11.32 10.91
CA GLY A 43 -2.89 -10.60 10.97
C GLY A 43 -2.86 -9.21 11.62
N SER A 44 -1.73 -8.73 12.15
CA SER A 44 -1.64 -7.42 12.83
C SER A 44 -1.75 -6.17 11.93
N GLY A 45 -2.19 -6.31 10.67
CA GLY A 45 -2.37 -5.18 9.76
C GLY A 45 -1.13 -4.73 8.97
N LYS A 46 0.05 -5.35 9.14
CA LYS A 46 1.31 -4.99 8.44
C LYS A 46 1.15 -4.89 6.92
N THR A 47 0.62 -5.95 6.31
CA THR A 47 0.37 -5.98 4.86
C THR A 47 -0.62 -4.90 4.45
N GLN A 48 -1.62 -4.61 5.29
CA GLN A 48 -2.63 -3.59 4.97
C GLN A 48 -2.08 -2.17 5.02
N ILE A 49 -1.11 -1.88 5.90
CA ILE A 49 -0.38 -0.60 5.89
C ILE A 49 0.30 -0.41 4.54
N VAL A 50 1.05 -1.42 4.08
CA VAL A 50 1.78 -1.36 2.79
C VAL A 50 0.83 -1.24 1.60
N MET A 51 -0.27 -2.02 1.59
CA MET A 51 -1.29 -1.93 0.54
C MET A 51 -1.96 -0.55 0.51
N SER A 52 -2.18 0.06 1.67
CA SER A 52 -2.78 1.41 1.77
C SER A 52 -1.86 2.48 1.21
N ILE A 53 -0.55 2.40 1.46
CA ILE A 53 0.44 3.32 0.89
C ILE A 53 0.41 3.30 -0.64
N LEU A 54 0.30 2.12 -1.22
CA LEU A 54 0.20 1.95 -2.68
C LEU A 54 -1.22 2.07 -3.21
N GLN A 55 -2.21 2.34 -2.37
CA GLN A 55 -3.65 2.29 -2.69
C GLN A 55 -4.08 1.01 -3.43
N LEU A 56 -3.45 -0.13 -3.16
CA LEU A 56 -3.82 -1.43 -3.73
C LEU A 56 -4.90 -2.09 -2.87
N LEU A 57 -6.00 -1.37 -2.70
CA LEU A 57 -7.11 -1.74 -1.82
C LEU A 57 -8.06 -2.71 -2.52
N LYS A 58 -8.69 -3.61 -1.75
CA LYS A 58 -9.84 -4.37 -2.23
C LYS A 58 -11.08 -3.47 -2.29
N GLU A 59 -12.10 -3.86 -3.06
CA GLU A 59 -13.34 -3.08 -3.20
C GLU A 59 -14.01 -2.76 -1.86
N ASN A 60 -13.94 -3.69 -0.90
CA ASN A 60 -14.51 -3.50 0.42
C ASN A 60 -13.55 -2.84 1.41
N GLN A 61 -12.41 -2.34 0.97
CA GLN A 61 -11.39 -1.71 1.80
C GLN A 61 -11.28 -0.21 1.48
N THR A 62 -11.15 0.62 2.51
CA THR A 62 -11.07 2.07 2.33
C THR A 62 -10.09 2.68 3.32
N ILE A 63 -9.30 3.66 2.86
CA ILE A 63 -8.58 4.58 3.75
C ILE A 63 -9.63 5.50 4.36
N TYR A 64 -9.95 5.27 5.62
CA TYR A 64 -11.04 5.97 6.30
C TYR A 64 -10.63 7.38 6.73
N GLU A 65 -9.40 7.53 7.19
CA GLU A 65 -8.81 8.81 7.60
C GLU A 65 -7.27 8.71 7.54
N GLY A 66 -6.63 9.87 7.61
CA GLY A 66 -5.18 10.01 7.54
C GLY A 66 -4.65 10.44 6.18
N GLN A 67 -3.34 10.60 6.11
CA GLN A 67 -2.64 11.06 4.91
C GLN A 67 -1.40 10.22 4.65
N ILE A 68 -1.17 9.95 3.37
CA ILE A 68 0.07 9.35 2.89
C ILE A 68 0.73 10.37 1.98
N ILE A 69 1.95 10.76 2.32
CA ILE A 69 2.73 11.79 1.63
C ILE A 69 3.99 11.14 1.09
N PHE A 70 4.20 11.22 -0.22
CA PHE A 70 5.41 10.74 -0.87
C PHE A 70 6.08 11.89 -1.62
N LYS A 71 7.35 12.18 -1.29
CA LYS A 71 8.10 13.31 -1.86
C LYS A 71 7.29 14.62 -1.89
N ASP A 72 6.77 14.99 -0.72
CA ASP A 72 5.97 16.20 -0.49
C ASP A 72 4.60 16.25 -1.21
N GLN A 73 4.16 15.15 -1.82
CA GLN A 73 2.85 15.03 -2.47
C GLN A 73 1.90 14.16 -1.64
N ILE A 74 0.69 14.64 -1.35
CA ILE A 74 -0.36 13.85 -0.67
C ILE A 74 -0.93 12.84 -1.68
N ILE A 75 -0.40 11.62 -1.66
CA ILE A 75 -0.78 10.57 -2.59
C ILE A 75 -2.05 9.84 -2.16
N SER A 76 -2.54 10.02 -0.93
CA SER A 76 -3.82 9.43 -0.50
C SER A 76 -5.05 9.98 -1.22
N ASN A 77 -4.91 11.12 -1.92
CA ASN A 77 -5.98 11.75 -2.70
C ASN A 77 -5.86 11.47 -4.20
N PHE A 78 -4.84 10.73 -4.61
CA PHE A 78 -4.58 10.45 -6.02
C PHE A 78 -5.62 9.47 -6.56
N ASN A 79 -6.09 9.73 -7.78
CA ASN A 79 -6.86 8.75 -8.54
C ASN A 79 -5.94 7.66 -9.13
N ASP A 80 -6.54 6.63 -9.73
CA ASP A 80 -5.78 5.49 -10.29
C ASP A 80 -4.73 5.90 -11.34
N ARG A 81 -5.03 6.87 -12.21
CA ARG A 81 -4.08 7.33 -13.24
C ARG A 81 -2.88 8.04 -12.63
N GLU A 82 -3.09 8.76 -11.55
CA GLU A 82 -2.02 9.41 -10.79
C GLU A 82 -1.19 8.36 -10.04
N MET A 83 -1.85 7.38 -9.41
CA MET A 83 -1.17 6.27 -8.74
C MET A 83 -0.37 5.38 -9.70
N GLN A 84 -0.82 5.19 -10.94
CA GLN A 84 -0.07 4.46 -11.98
C GLN A 84 1.30 5.08 -12.27
N LYS A 85 1.45 6.40 -12.12
CA LYS A 85 2.77 7.08 -12.30
C LYS A 85 3.73 6.81 -11.15
N ILE A 86 3.23 6.35 -10.00
CA ILE A 86 4.01 6.04 -8.81
C ILE A 86 4.32 4.54 -8.76
N ARG A 87 3.30 3.70 -8.95
CA ARG A 87 3.42 2.24 -8.91
C ARG A 87 4.36 1.75 -10.02
N GLY A 88 5.33 0.92 -9.67
CA GLY A 88 6.29 0.32 -10.61
C GLY A 88 7.47 1.23 -10.97
N ASP A 89 7.26 2.53 -11.17
CA ASP A 89 8.34 3.47 -11.53
C ASP A 89 9.02 4.10 -10.30
N LYS A 90 8.24 4.59 -9.32
CA LYS A 90 8.77 5.27 -8.13
C LYS A 90 8.73 4.40 -6.88
N ILE A 91 7.71 3.56 -6.74
CA ILE A 91 7.55 2.61 -5.65
C ILE A 91 7.17 1.25 -6.24
N ALA A 92 7.97 0.24 -5.95
CA ALA A 92 7.71 -1.14 -6.34
C ALA A 92 7.43 -2.00 -5.10
N MET A 93 6.55 -2.98 -5.26
CA MET A 93 6.23 -3.94 -4.21
C MET A 93 6.62 -5.34 -4.66
N ILE A 94 7.26 -6.07 -3.75
CA ILE A 94 7.40 -7.52 -3.84
C ILE A 94 6.34 -8.12 -2.90
N PHE A 95 5.38 -8.85 -3.47
CA PHE A 95 4.29 -9.44 -2.70
C PHE A 95 4.77 -10.65 -1.89
N GLN A 96 4.08 -10.93 -0.77
CA GLN A 96 4.39 -12.09 0.10
C GLN A 96 4.30 -13.43 -0.64
N ASP A 97 3.34 -13.55 -1.57
CA ASP A 97 3.29 -14.66 -2.54
C ASP A 97 3.52 -14.09 -3.95
N PRO A 98 4.77 -14.05 -4.42
CA PRO A 98 5.10 -13.52 -5.73
C PRO A 98 4.67 -14.46 -6.87
N VAL A 99 4.43 -15.74 -6.59
CA VAL A 99 4.09 -16.75 -7.61
C VAL A 99 2.60 -16.73 -7.94
N ALA A 100 1.73 -16.47 -6.96
CA ALA A 100 0.30 -16.26 -7.18
C ALA A 100 0.00 -15.13 -8.19
N GLY A 101 0.91 -14.15 -8.31
CA GLY A 101 0.85 -13.09 -9.30
C GLY A 101 1.24 -13.50 -10.73
N LEU A 102 1.68 -14.75 -10.98
CA LEU A 102 2.11 -15.26 -12.28
C LEU A 102 1.04 -16.16 -12.91
N ASN A 103 0.83 -16.02 -14.22
CA ASN A 103 -0.13 -16.85 -14.97
C ASN A 103 0.75 -17.87 -15.70
N PRO A 104 0.66 -19.16 -15.37
CA PRO A 104 1.56 -20.19 -15.89
C PRO A 104 1.48 -20.36 -17.41
N VAL A 105 0.44 -19.85 -18.05
CA VAL A 105 0.26 -19.89 -19.51
C VAL A 105 1.00 -18.74 -20.21
N LEU A 106 1.43 -17.70 -19.47
CA LEU A 106 2.16 -16.56 -20.01
C LEU A 106 3.67 -16.74 -19.79
N LYS A 107 4.46 -16.48 -20.83
CA LYS A 107 5.92 -16.39 -20.71
C LYS A 107 6.29 -15.28 -19.72
N ILE A 108 7.32 -15.49 -18.90
CA ILE A 108 7.82 -14.51 -17.92
C ILE A 108 8.01 -13.12 -18.54
N LYS A 109 8.59 -13.05 -19.76
CA LYS A 109 8.78 -11.78 -20.48
C LYS A 109 7.49 -10.99 -20.75
N ASN A 110 6.36 -11.67 -20.93
CA ASN A 110 5.07 -11.05 -21.21
C ASN A 110 4.36 -10.59 -19.93
N LYS A 111 4.89 -10.98 -18.74
CA LYS A 111 4.35 -10.62 -17.43
C LYS A 111 5.19 -9.60 -16.66
N LEU A 112 6.28 -9.09 -17.24
CA LEU A 112 7.03 -7.97 -16.69
C LEU A 112 6.19 -6.67 -16.82
N TRP A 113 5.32 -6.50 -15.82
CA TRP A 113 4.66 -5.29 -15.32
C TRP A 113 3.89 -4.40 -16.32
N LYS A 114 2.55 -4.56 -16.33
CA LYS A 114 1.60 -3.48 -16.58
C LYS A 114 0.83 -3.22 -15.28
N PHE A 115 0.99 -2.05 -14.69
CA PHE A 115 0.07 -1.48 -13.69
C PHE A 115 -0.75 -0.38 -14.35
#